data_AF-A0A175VTA0-F1
#
_entry.id   AF-A0A175VTA0-F1
#
_cell.length_a   1.000
_cell.length_b   1.000
_cell.length_c   1.000
_cell.angle_alpha   90.00
_cell.angle_beta   90.00
_cell.angle_gamma   90.00
#
_symmetry.space_group_name_H-M   'P 1'
#
loop_
_entity.id
_entity.type
_entity.pdbx_description
1 polymer ?
#
loop_
_entity_poly.entity_id
_entity_poly.type
_entity_poly.pdbx_seq_one_letter_code
_entity_poly.pdbx_strand_id
1 'polypeptide(L)' 'MKLTRYPSGTPVPSHLILINEFISRFSLQPSRAMPLRDLNRSLDEFYGEYARNERAEDWLDAHDFQDAIPEDQDAVWMAK' A
#
# COMPACT_ATOMS: atom_id res chain seq x y z
N MET A 1 0.85 12.49 11.66
CA MET A 1 0.83 11.13 11.07
C MET A 1 0.88 11.27 9.56
N LYS A 2 1.61 10.41 8.84
CA LYS A 2 1.78 10.49 7.39
C LYS A 2 1.02 9.33 6.75
N LEU A 3 0.12 9.64 5.81
CA LEU A 3 -0.53 8.61 5.01
C LEU A 3 0.24 8.46 3.70
N THR A 4 0.34 7.21 3.27
CA THR A 4 1.02 6.86 2.03
C THR A 4 0.04 6.14 1.13
N ARG A 5 -0.22 6.73 -0.04
CA ARG A 5 -1.11 6.18 -1.06
C ARG A 5 -0.30 5.69 -2.25
N TYR A 6 -0.75 4.57 -2.82
CA TYR A 6 -0.26 4.03 -4.09
C TYR A 6 -1.41 4.04 -5.11
N PRO A 7 -1.23 4.56 -6.33
CA PRO A 7 -2.24 4.46 -7.38
C PRO A 7 -2.57 3.00 -7.71
N SER A 8 -3.84 2.71 -8.06
CA SER A 8 -4.20 1.41 -8.62
C SER A 8 -3.38 1.14 -9.88
N GLY A 9 -2.92 -0.10 -10.04
CA GLY A 9 -2.02 -0.50 -11.15
C GLY A 9 -0.54 -0.14 -10.93
N THR A 10 -0.13 0.31 -9.74
CA THR A 10 1.28 0.52 -9.41
C THR A 10 2.07 -0.78 -9.65
N PRO A 11 3.14 -0.76 -10.47
CA PRO A 11 3.92 -1.96 -10.76
C PRO A 11 4.71 -2.39 -9.52
N VAL A 12 4.52 -3.64 -9.09
CA VAL A 12 5.35 -4.25 -8.05
C VAL A 12 6.60 -4.84 -8.71
N PRO A 13 7.82 -4.45 -8.28
CA PRO A 13 9.05 -5.04 -8.79
C PRO A 13 9.08 -6.56 -8.65
N SER A 14 9.62 -7.29 -9.63
CA SER A 14 9.57 -8.77 -9.67
C SER A 14 10.26 -9.49 -8.51
N HIS A 15 11.13 -8.80 -7.78
CA HIS A 15 11.80 -9.33 -6.58
C HIS A 15 11.00 -9.07 -5.29
N LEU A 16 9.85 -8.40 -5.40
CA LEU A 16 8.88 -8.18 -4.33
C LEU A 16 7.55 -8.86 -4.70
N ILE A 17 6.76 -9.15 -3.68
CA ILE A 17 5.40 -9.68 -3.81
C ILE A 17 4.49 -8.95 -2.82
N LEU A 18 3.31 -8.56 -3.28
CA LEU A 18 2.25 -8.03 -2.44
C LEU A 18 1.35 -9.19 -2.00
N ILE A 19 1.27 -9.43 -0.70
CA ILE A 19 0.45 -10.49 -0.12
C ILE A 19 -0.71 -9.85 0.62
N ASN A 20 -1.93 -10.32 0.37
CA ASN A 20 -3.08 -10.00 1.21
C ASN A 20 -3.03 -10.90 2.45
N GLU A 21 -2.76 -10.32 3.62
CA GLU A 21 -2.63 -11.08 4.87
C GLU A 21 -3.98 -11.32 5.52
N PHE A 22 -4.82 -10.29 5.57
CA PHE A 22 -6.14 -10.35 6.19
C PHE A 22 -6.98 -9.13 5.79
N ILE A 23 -8.11 -9.35 5.11
CA ILE A 23 -9.08 -8.32 4.71
C ILE A 23 -8.39 -7.16 3.95
N SER A 24 -8.23 -6.00 4.59
CA SER A 24 -7.63 -4.78 4.04
C SER A 24 -6.12 -4.66 4.32
N ARG A 25 -5.53 -5.66 4.99
CA ARG A 25 -4.10 -5.68 5.36
C ARG A 25 -3.27 -6.41 4.33
N PHE A 26 -2.28 -5.70 3.80
CA PHE A 26 -1.32 -6.22 2.85
C PHE A 26 0.11 -6.06 3.37
N SER A 27 1.00 -6.94 2.92
CA SER A 27 2.44 -6.80 3.13
C SER A 27 3.20 -6.91 1.82
N LEU A 28 4.22 -6.05 1.68
CA LEU A 28 5.21 -6.16 0.62
C LEU A 28 6.37 -7.00 1.14
N GLN A 29 6.64 -8.11 0.49
CA GLN A 29 7.61 -9.11 0.94
C GLN A 29 8.59 -9.45 -0.18
N PRO A 30 9.77 -9.99 0.12
CA PRO A 30 10.66 -10.51 -0.91
C PRO A 30 10.04 -11.73 -1.60
N SER A 31 10.04 -11.77 -2.94
CA SER A 31 9.51 -12.90 -3.71
C SER A 31 10.42 -14.13 -3.71
N ARG A 32 11.67 -13.95 -3.27
CA ARG A 32 12.70 -14.98 -3.12
C ARG A 32 13.66 -14.58 -2.02
N ALA A 33 14.41 -15.54 -1.48
CA ALA A 33 15.42 -15.26 -0.47
C ALA A 33 16.39 -14.16 -0.96
N MET A 34 16.56 -13.12 -0.14
CA MET A 34 17.48 -12.01 -0.40
C MET A 34 18.03 -11.44 0.92
N PRO A 35 19.22 -10.81 0.92
CA PRO A 35 19.75 -10.13 2.09
C PRO A 35 18.82 -9.00 2.57
N LEU A 36 18.71 -8.82 3.90
CA LEU A 36 17.88 -7.76 4.50
C LEU A 36 18.23 -6.37 3.97
N ARG A 37 19.52 -6.09 3.74
CA ARG A 37 19.96 -4.82 3.17
C ARG A 37 19.41 -4.59 1.77
N ASP A 38 19.36 -5.64 0.95
CA ASP A 38 18.81 -5.55 -0.40
C ASP A 38 17.30 -5.39 -0.36
N LEU A 39 16.60 -6.08 0.56
CA LEU A 39 15.16 -5.89 0.78
C LEU A 39 14.86 -4.44 1.17
N ASN A 40 15.57 -3.89 2.16
CA ASN A 40 15.35 -2.52 2.60
C ASN A 40 15.59 -1.51 1.47
N ARG A 41 16.65 -1.70 0.66
CA ARG A 41 16.89 -0.88 -0.53
C ARG A 41 15.72 -0.96 -1.51
N SER A 42 15.25 -2.16 -1.84
CA SER A 42 14.11 -2.36 -2.73
C SER A 42 12.82 -1.70 -2.21
N LEU A 43 12.59 -1.75 -0.90
CA LEU A 43 11.46 -1.08 -0.27
C LEU A 43 11.60 0.45 -0.32
N ASP A 44 12.79 0.98 -0.01
CA ASP A 44 13.08 2.41 -0.09
C ASP A 44 12.90 2.96 -1.52
N GLU A 45 13.36 2.21 -2.53
CA GLU A 45 13.18 2.53 -3.95
C GLU A 45 11.68 2.51 -4.33
N PHE A 46 10.97 1.44 -4.01
CA PHE A 46 9.55 1.30 -4.31
C PHE A 46 8.71 2.40 -3.65
N TYR A 47 8.94 2.66 -2.36
CA TYR A 47 8.25 3.74 -1.66
C TYR A 47 8.69 5.10 -2.21
N GLY A 48 9.97 5.34 -2.44
CA GLY A 48 10.45 6.62 -2.98
C GLY A 48 9.85 6.97 -4.34
N GLU A 49 9.63 5.97 -5.20
CA GLU A 49 9.11 6.16 -6.56
C GLU A 49 7.58 6.27 -6.62
N TYR A 50 6.86 5.40 -5.91
CA TYR A 50 5.41 5.25 -6.10
C TYR A 50 4.56 5.82 -4.96
N ALA A 51 5.15 6.08 -3.78
CA ALA A 51 4.42 6.63 -2.65
C ALA A 51 3.99 8.08 -2.89
N ARG A 52 2.68 8.32 -2.85
CA ARG A 52 2.14 9.67 -2.68
C ARG A 52 1.90 9.92 -1.22
N ASN A 53 2.57 10.94 -0.72
CA ASN A 53 2.57 11.30 0.67
C ASN A 53 1.55 12.41 0.91
N GLU A 54 0.65 12.20 1.85
CA GLU A 54 -0.32 13.19 2.27
C GLU A 54 -0.36 13.29 3.79
N ARG A 55 -0.77 14.45 4.29
CA ARG A 55 -0.97 14.62 5.73
C ARG A 55 -2.25 13.90 6.11
N ALA A 56 -2.21 13.20 7.23
CA ALA A 56 -3.40 12.49 7.73
C ALA A 56 -4.58 13.44 7.94
N GLU A 57 -4.32 14.67 8.42
CA GLU A 57 -5.34 15.71 8.62
C GLU A 57 -6.04 16.08 7.30
N ASP A 58 -5.27 16.46 6.29
CA ASP A 58 -5.81 16.83 4.96
C ASP A 58 -6.61 15.67 4.33
N TRP A 59 -6.18 14.42 4.54
CA TRP A 59 -6.90 13.25 4.06
C TRP A 59 -8.21 13.03 4.82
N LEU A 60 -8.20 13.15 6.15
CA LEU A 60 -9.38 13.00 7.00
C LEU A 60 -10.44 14.09 6.72
N ASP A 61 -10.00 15.31 6.42
CA ASP A 61 -10.89 16.41 6.03
C ASP A 61 -11.54 16.18 4.64
N ALA A 62 -10.91 15.37 3.78
CA ALA A 62 -11.39 15.08 2.44
C ALA A 62 -12.15 13.75 2.29
N HIS A 63 -12.12 12.88 3.31
CA HIS A 63 -12.70 11.54 3.27
C HIS A 63 -13.53 11.28 4.54
N ASP A 64 -14.80 11.67 4.50
CA ASP A 64 -15.72 11.47 5.62
C ASP A 64 -15.85 9.98 5.96
N PHE A 65 -15.80 9.67 7.26
CA PHE A 65 -15.93 8.30 7.76
C PHE A 65 -17.25 7.64 7.32
N GLN A 66 -18.33 8.41 7.18
CA GLN A 66 -19.63 7.90 6.74
C GLN A 66 -19.63 7.35 5.30
N ASP A 67 -18.67 7.78 4.49
CA ASP A 67 -18.51 7.33 3.09
C ASP A 67 -17.47 6.21 2.95
N ALA A 68 -16.89 5.75 4.07
CA ALA A 68 -15.92 4.65 4.07
C ALA A 68 -16.60 3.32 3.67
N ILE A 69 -15.94 2.57 2.79
CA ILE A 69 -16.37 1.22 2.42
C ILE A 69 -15.97 0.28 3.56
N PRO A 70 -16.89 -0.53 4.11
CA PRO A 70 -16.57 -1.53 5.12
C PRO A 70 -15.49 -2.50 4.63
N GLU A 71 -14.59 -2.89 5.52
CA GLU A 71 -13.43 -3.71 5.14
C GLU A 71 -13.85 -5.07 4.56
N ASP A 72 -14.96 -5.63 5.03
CA ASP A 72 -15.54 -6.90 4.58
C ASP A 72 -16.22 -6.84 3.19
N GLN A 73 -16.29 -5.65 2.57
CA GLN A 73 -16.77 -5.45 1.21
C GLN A 73 -15.61 -5.38 0.20
N ASP A 74 -14.73 -6.39 0.23
CA ASP A 74 -13.54 -6.52 -0.63
C ASP A 74 -13.84 -6.37 -2.12
N ALA A 75 -14.92 -7.00 -2.59
CA ALA A 75 -15.37 -6.88 -3.98
C ALA A 75 -15.64 -5.42 -4.41
N VAL A 76 -16.05 -4.55 -3.48
CA VAL A 76 -16.37 -3.15 -3.79
C VAL A 76 -15.11 -2.30 -3.76
N TRP A 77 -14.29 -2.41 -2.72
CA TRP A 77 -13.09 -1.55 -2.61
C TRP A 77 -11.94 -1.99 -3.52
N MET A 78 -11.85 -3.28 -3.88
CA MET A 78 -10.88 -3.77 -4.88
C MET A 78 -11.27 -3.41 -6.33
N ALA A 79 -12.51 -2.99 -6.57
CA ALA A 79 -13.00 -2.61 -7.90
C ALA A 79 -12.82 -1.12 -8.25
N LYS A 80 -12.33 -0.30 -7.31
CA LYS A 80 -12.04 1.13 -7.51
C LYS A 80 -10.61 1.34 -8.01
#